data_AF-A0A7R9MT01-F1
#
_entry.id   AF-A0A7R9MT01-F1
#
_cell.length_a   1.000
_cell.length_b   1.000
_cell.length_c   1.000
_cell.angle_alpha   90.00
_cell.angle_beta   90.00
_cell.angle_gamma   90.00
#
_symmetry.space_group_name_H-M   'P 1'
#
loop_
_entity.id
_entity.type
_entity.pdbx_description
1 polymer ?
#
loop_
_entity_poly.entity_id
_entity_poly.type
_entity_poly.pdbx_seq_one_letter_code
_entity_poly.pdbx_strand_id
1 'polypeptide(L)'
;MPAVRVFALNAGLALLIAFVLQMVVFVPLFVLDTRRQLDNRFELFCCFQLSKRRDLEEEETVGKGALYKFFEHIYAPLLMKDYIRVPVVILFMGWLCTSIAVINKLDVGLDQDISMPSDSYVLRYFEAQTKSLGVGPPVYFVVKSDYDYANRQQLICTSAGCSSNSLGAILSDASKHSNETYIAGSVANNWVDDYMGWASISSCCREIDGKEGNPFCPSDY
;
A
#
# COMPACT_ATOMS: atom_id res chain seq x y z
N MET A 1 -3.17 -0.09 6.46
CA MET A 1 -1.90 0.34 5.84
C MET A 1 -1.31 1.51 6.65
N PRO A 2 -0.13 1.36 7.28
CA PRO A 2 0.45 2.40 8.15
C PRO A 2 0.79 3.69 7.39
N ALA A 3 1.24 3.59 6.13
CA ALA A 3 1.55 4.75 5.29
C ALA A 3 0.34 5.70 5.13
N VAL A 4 -0.84 5.16 4.81
CA VAL A 4 -2.07 5.95 4.66
C VAL A 4 -2.48 6.62 5.97
N ARG A 5 -2.28 5.95 7.11
CA ARG A 5 -2.58 6.52 8.42
C ARG A 5 -1.72 7.75 8.72
N VAL A 6 -0.41 7.66 8.47
CA VAL A 6 0.52 8.78 8.68
C VAL A 6 0.20 9.92 7.72
N PHE A 7 -0.05 9.62 6.44
CA PHE A 7 -0.44 10.61 5.45
C PHE A 7 -1.72 11.35 5.86
N ALA A 8 -2.77 10.62 6.24
CA ALA A 8 -4.06 11.22 6.62
C ALA A 8 -3.94 12.09 7.88
N LEU A 9 -3.18 11.66 8.89
CA LEU A 9 -2.95 12.46 10.10
C LEU A 9 -2.16 13.74 9.80
N ASN A 10 -1.09 13.64 9.01
CA ASN A 10 -0.28 14.79 8.63
C ASN A 10 -1.06 15.77 7.75
N ALA A 11 -1.81 15.28 6.76
CA ALA A 11 -2.66 16.10 5.90
C ALA A 11 -3.76 16.80 6.71
N GLY A 12 -4.41 16.09 7.64
CA GLY A 12 -5.41 16.67 8.53
C GLY A 12 -4.85 17.78 9.41
N LEU A 13 -3.68 17.55 10.03
CA LEU A 13 -3.01 18.57 10.84
C LEU A 13 -2.55 19.77 9.99
N ALA A 14 -2.01 19.52 8.81
CA ALA A 14 -1.58 20.58 7.89
C ALA A 14 -2.76 21.46 7.46
N LEU A 15 -3.92 20.88 7.14
CA LEU A 15 -5.13 21.63 6.80
C LEU A 15 -5.63 22.48 7.98
N LEU A 16 -5.59 21.95 9.21
CA LEU A 16 -5.96 22.70 10.41
C LEU A 16 -5.03 23.89 10.63
N ILE A 17 -3.72 23.68 10.56
CA ILE A 17 -2.73 24.75 10.71
C ILE A 17 -2.88 25.78 9.59
N ALA A 18 -3.07 25.34 8.34
CA ALA A 18 -3.30 26.22 7.20
C ALA A 18 -4.53 27.10 7.41
N PHE A 19 -5.64 26.54 7.91
CA PHE A 19 -6.84 27.31 8.23
C PHE A 19 -6.58 28.37 9.32
N VAL A 20 -5.88 28.01 10.40
CA VAL A 20 -5.53 28.95 11.48
C VAL A 20 -4.63 30.07 10.95
N LEU A 21 -3.59 29.73 10.19
CA LEU A 21 -2.69 30.73 9.58
C LEU A 21 -3.43 31.62 8.58
N GLN A 22 -4.37 31.08 7.83
CA GLN A 22 -5.19 31.86 6.90
C GLN A 22 -6.04 32.90 7.65
N MET A 23 -6.62 32.55 8.79
CA MET A 23 -7.42 33.49 9.59
C MET A 23 -6.58 34.50 10.38
N VAL A 24 -5.44 34.08 10.94
CA VAL A 24 -4.61 34.90 11.85
C VAL A 24 -3.57 35.73 11.12
N VAL A 25 -2.99 35.22 10.03
CA VAL A 25 -1.91 35.89 9.30
C VAL A 25 -2.43 36.48 8.00
N PHE A 26 -3.09 35.68 7.16
CA PHE A 26 -3.49 36.13 5.83
C PHE A 26 -4.59 37.21 5.88
N VAL A 27 -5.65 37.06 6.69
CA VAL A 27 -6.71 38.08 6.78
C VAL A 27 -6.19 39.44 7.29
N PRO A 28 -5.37 39.54 8.35
CA PRO A 28 -4.80 40.82 8.76
C PRO A 28 -3.84 41.42 7.73
N LEU A 29 -3.00 40.60 7.08
CA LEU A 29 -2.16 41.08 5.97
C LEU A 29 -3.01 41.61 4.82
N PHE A 30 -4.12 40.96 4.49
CA PHE A 30 -5.08 41.42 3.49
C PHE A 30 -5.73 42.75 3.88
N VAL A 31 -6.07 42.95 5.17
CA VAL A 31 -6.58 44.23 5.67
C VAL A 31 -5.50 45.34 5.56
N LEU A 32 -4.24 45.03 5.91
CA LEU A 32 -3.14 45.98 5.75
C LEU A 32 -2.91 46.35 4.28
N ASP A 33 -2.99 45.38 3.39
CA ASP A 33 -2.87 45.62 1.96
C ASP A 33 -4.04 46.46 1.43
N THR A 34 -5.26 46.18 1.87
CA THR A 34 -6.44 46.99 1.51
C THR A 34 -6.29 48.44 1.98
N ARG A 35 -5.79 48.67 3.21
CA ARG A 35 -5.47 50.03 3.68
C ARG A 35 -4.42 50.71 2.82
N ARG A 36 -3.36 50.00 2.43
CA ARG A 36 -2.31 50.50 1.53
C ARG A 36 -2.87 50.89 0.16
N GLN A 37 -3.77 50.08 -0.40
CA GLN A 37 -4.45 50.36 -1.67
C GLN A 37 -5.33 51.62 -1.58
N LEU A 38 -6.11 51.76 -0.49
CA LEU A 38 -6.92 52.96 -0.25
C LEU A 38 -6.08 54.23 -0.11
N ASP A 39 -4.87 54.12 0.44
CA ASP A 39 -3.91 55.23 0.53
C ASP A 39 -3.21 55.57 -0.81
N ASN A 40 -3.51 54.86 -1.90
CA ASN A 40 -2.91 55.01 -3.24
C ASN A 40 -1.37 54.89 -3.26
N ARG A 41 -0.81 53.99 -2.44
CA ARG A 41 0.63 53.69 -2.43
C ARG A 41 0.94 52.47 -3.32
N PHE A 42 2.11 52.42 -3.95
CA PHE A 42 2.51 51.26 -4.76
C PHE A 42 2.82 50.01 -3.92
N GLU A 43 2.68 48.82 -4.51
CA GLU A 43 2.86 47.51 -3.85
C GLU A 43 4.30 47.24 -3.43
N LEU A 44 5.24 47.48 -4.33
CA LEU A 44 6.66 47.18 -4.13
C LEU A 44 7.47 48.38 -3.63
N PHE A 45 6.95 49.60 -3.82
CA PHE A 45 7.64 50.84 -3.46
C PHE A 45 6.77 51.70 -2.54
N CYS A 46 6.89 51.46 -1.23
CA CYS A 46 6.10 52.09 -0.18
C CYS A 46 6.23 53.63 -0.10
N CYS A 47 7.23 54.22 -0.77
CA CYS A 47 7.59 55.64 -0.64
C CYS A 47 7.03 56.54 -1.74
N PHE A 48 6.45 55.99 -2.81
CA PHE A 48 5.85 56.78 -3.88
C PHE A 48 4.31 56.69 -3.77
N GLN A 49 3.67 57.85 -3.66
CA GLN A 49 2.22 57.96 -3.59
C GLN A 49 1.69 58.45 -4.93
N LEU A 50 0.68 57.78 -5.46
CA LEU A 50 0.06 58.17 -6.71
C LEU A 50 -0.73 59.47 -6.48
N SER A 51 -0.50 60.48 -7.34
CA SER A 51 -1.19 61.77 -7.23
C SER A 51 -2.70 61.58 -7.28
N LYS A 52 -3.40 62.16 -6.30
CA LYS A 52 -4.85 62.00 -6.10
C LYS A 52 -5.59 62.65 -7.27
N ARG A 53 -6.05 61.86 -8.24
CA ARG A 53 -7.03 62.34 -9.24
C ARG A 53 -8.35 62.55 -8.49
N ARG A 54 -8.63 63.81 -8.14
CA ARG A 54 -9.97 64.25 -7.75
C ARG A 54 -10.77 64.31 -9.03
N ASP A 55 -11.72 63.40 -9.18
CA ASP A 55 -12.96 63.46 -9.96
C ASP A 55 -13.67 62.16 -9.59
N LEU A 56 -14.69 62.19 -8.72
CA LEU A 56 -16.09 62.51 -8.96
C LEU A 56 -16.88 61.24 -8.59
N GLU A 57 -18.10 61.45 -8.14
CA GLU A 57 -19.05 60.43 -7.74
C GLU A 57 -19.25 59.39 -8.82
N GLU A 58 -18.60 58.25 -8.67
CA GLU A 58 -18.98 57.03 -9.35
C GLU A 58 -19.02 55.94 -8.29
N GLU A 59 -20.24 55.62 -7.83
CA GLU A 59 -20.64 54.27 -7.42
C GLU A 59 -20.47 53.27 -8.60
N GLU A 60 -19.39 53.39 -9.38
CA GLU A 60 -19.04 52.45 -10.43
C GLU A 60 -18.42 51.23 -9.75
N THR A 61 -19.30 50.27 -9.50
CA THR A 61 -19.07 48.88 -9.87
C THR A 61 -17.58 48.55 -9.97
N VAL A 62 -16.96 48.15 -8.85
CA VAL A 62 -15.66 47.45 -8.84
C VAL A 62 -15.64 46.58 -10.08
N GLY A 63 -14.88 46.97 -11.10
CA GLY A 63 -15.08 46.50 -12.47
C GLY A 63 -15.04 44.98 -12.45
N LYS A 64 -16.22 44.34 -12.48
CA LYS A 64 -16.34 42.90 -12.32
C LYS A 64 -15.32 42.27 -13.26
N GLY A 65 -14.37 41.51 -12.70
CA GLY A 65 -13.24 41.00 -13.46
C GLY A 65 -13.71 40.27 -14.72
N ALA A 66 -12.90 40.27 -15.78
CA ALA A 66 -13.29 39.66 -17.07
C ALA A 66 -13.84 38.22 -16.89
N LEU A 67 -13.24 37.46 -15.97
CA LEU A 67 -13.65 36.10 -15.59
C LEU A 67 -15.05 36.08 -14.95
N TYR A 68 -15.34 37.02 -14.05
CA TYR A 68 -16.66 37.15 -13.45
C TYR A 68 -17.71 37.52 -14.50
N LYS A 69 -17.41 38.49 -15.38
CA LYS A 69 -18.33 38.87 -16.47
C LYS A 69 -18.60 37.70 -17.42
N PHE A 70 -17.57 36.92 -17.76
CA PHE A 70 -17.72 35.70 -18.56
C PHE A 70 -18.63 34.66 -17.87
N PHE A 71 -18.40 34.38 -16.58
CA PHE A 71 -19.23 33.42 -15.85
C PHE A 71 -20.68 33.88 -15.69
N GLU A 72 -20.88 35.15 -15.34
CA GLU A 72 -22.20 35.73 -15.12
C GLU A 72 -23.01 35.84 -16.41
N HIS A 73 -22.40 36.27 -17.52
CA HIS A 73 -23.13 36.62 -18.75
C HIS A 73 -23.14 35.51 -19.80
N ILE A 74 -22.16 34.59 -19.80
CA ILE A 74 -22.03 33.57 -20.83
C ILE A 74 -22.20 32.17 -20.22
N TYR A 75 -21.36 31.77 -19.28
CA TYR A 75 -21.31 30.39 -18.81
C TYR A 75 -22.54 29.98 -17.99
N ALA A 76 -22.88 30.72 -16.93
CA ALA A 76 -24.01 30.41 -16.07
C ALA A 76 -25.36 30.41 -16.81
N PRO A 77 -25.73 31.42 -17.63
CA PRO A 77 -27.00 31.42 -18.33
C PRO A 77 -27.04 30.37 -19.45
N LEU A 78 -25.91 29.99 -20.06
CA LEU A 78 -25.85 28.88 -21.01
C LEU A 78 -26.11 27.53 -20.32
N LEU A 79 -25.43 27.27 -19.19
CA LEU A 79 -25.56 26.01 -18.45
C LEU A 79 -26.95 25.83 -17.83
N MET A 80 -27.57 26.93 -17.39
CA MET A 80 -28.89 26.92 -16.73
C MET A 80 -30.07 26.82 -17.71
N LYS A 81 -29.86 26.89 -19.04
CA LYS A 81 -30.93 26.65 -20.02
C LYS A 81 -31.41 25.20 -19.94
N ASP A 82 -32.73 24.99 -19.90
CA ASP A 82 -33.34 23.66 -19.77
C ASP A 82 -32.85 22.68 -20.86
N TYR A 83 -32.62 23.18 -22.08
CA TYR A 83 -32.08 22.39 -23.20
C TYR A 83 -30.65 21.88 -22.98
N ILE A 84 -29.82 22.55 -22.18
CA ILE A 84 -28.43 22.17 -21.91
C ILE A 84 -28.30 21.41 -20.58
N ARG A 85 -29.15 21.74 -19.61
CA ARG A 85 -29.15 21.08 -18.31
C ARG A 85 -29.44 19.58 -18.39
N VAL A 86 -30.46 19.19 -19.15
CA VAL A 86 -30.86 17.77 -19.30
C VAL A 86 -29.74 16.90 -19.88
N PRO A 87 -29.11 17.24 -21.03
CA PRO A 87 -28.03 16.41 -21.57
C PRO A 87 -26.80 16.35 -20.67
N VAL A 88 -26.47 17.43 -19.95
CA VAL A 88 -25.35 17.41 -18.97
C VAL A 88 -25.60 16.38 -17.88
N VAL A 89 -26.79 16.36 -17.29
CA VAL A 89 -27.16 15.38 -16.25
C VAL A 89 -27.11 13.95 -16.80
N ILE A 90 -27.65 13.72 -18.01
CA ILE A 90 -27.62 12.42 -18.66
C ILE A 90 -26.17 11.96 -18.90
N LEU A 91 -25.29 12.86 -19.34
CA LEU A 91 -23.88 12.56 -19.57
C LEU A 91 -23.17 12.15 -18.28
N PHE A 92 -23.31 12.93 -17.20
CA PHE A 92 -22.70 12.59 -15.91
C PHE A 92 -23.27 11.29 -15.32
N MET A 93 -24.57 11.05 -15.48
CA MET A 93 -25.19 9.80 -15.03
C MET A 93 -24.68 8.60 -15.85
N GLY A 94 -24.56 8.76 -17.17
CA GLY A 94 -23.96 7.75 -18.04
C GLY A 94 -22.52 7.45 -17.64
N TRP A 95 -21.72 8.48 -17.36
CA TRP A 95 -20.34 8.34 -16.90
C TRP A 95 -20.23 7.63 -15.55
N LEU A 96 -21.15 7.93 -14.62
CA LEU A 96 -21.22 7.25 -13.34
C LEU A 96 -21.54 5.76 -13.53
N CYS A 97 -22.54 5.44 -14.36
CA CYS A 97 -22.93 4.06 -14.67
C CYS A 97 -21.79 3.28 -15.33
N THR A 98 -21.06 3.88 -16.28
CA THR A 98 -19.90 3.22 -16.91
C THR A 98 -18.77 3.00 -15.90
N SER A 99 -18.49 3.97 -15.02
CA SER A 99 -17.49 3.84 -13.97
C SER A 99 -17.81 2.70 -13.01
N ILE A 100 -19.08 2.58 -12.59
CA ILE A 100 -19.55 1.48 -11.73
C ILE A 100 -19.46 0.13 -12.47
N ALA A 101 -19.78 0.08 -13.76
CA ALA A 101 -19.71 -1.16 -14.54
C ALA A 101 -18.27 -1.71 -14.68
N VAL A 102 -17.26 -0.83 -14.72
CA VAL A 102 -15.85 -1.21 -14.92
C VAL A 102 -15.11 -1.47 -13.60
N ILE A 103 -15.68 -1.12 -12.45
CA ILE A 103 -15.00 -1.24 -11.14
C ILE A 103 -14.52 -2.66 -10.82
N ASN A 104 -15.24 -3.68 -11.29
CA ASN A 104 -14.92 -5.09 -11.04
C ASN A 104 -13.72 -5.59 -11.86
N LYS A 105 -13.22 -4.80 -12.82
CA LYS A 105 -12.03 -5.12 -13.62
C LYS A 105 -10.75 -4.46 -13.08
N LEU A 106 -10.81 -3.91 -11.87
CA LEU A 106 -9.64 -3.32 -11.22
C LEU A 106 -8.74 -4.44 -10.69
N ASP A 107 -7.51 -4.50 -11.19
CA ASP A 107 -6.50 -5.42 -10.67
C ASP A 107 -6.15 -5.06 -9.21
N VAL A 108 -6.21 -6.06 -8.33
CA VAL A 108 -5.92 -5.89 -6.91
C VAL A 108 -4.48 -6.32 -6.65
N GLY A 109 -3.62 -5.34 -6.37
CA GLY A 109 -2.22 -5.59 -6.08
C GLY A 109 -1.37 -4.41 -6.50
N LEU A 110 -0.10 -4.47 -6.13
CA LEU A 110 0.92 -3.62 -6.69
C LEU A 110 1.97 -4.55 -7.27
N ASP A 111 2.16 -4.50 -8.58
CA ASP A 111 3.25 -5.22 -9.21
C ASP A 111 4.59 -4.62 -8.76
N GLN A 112 5.57 -5.49 -8.54
CA GLN A 112 6.84 -5.06 -7.94
C GLN A 112 7.71 -4.28 -8.92
N ASP A 113 7.54 -4.51 -10.22
CA ASP A 113 8.26 -3.86 -11.30
C ASP A 113 7.97 -2.36 -11.37
N ILE A 114 6.71 -1.94 -11.23
CA ILE A 114 6.31 -0.52 -11.25
C ILE A 114 6.82 0.28 -10.03
N SER A 115 7.27 -0.40 -8.98
CA SER A 115 7.90 0.24 -7.81
C SER A 115 9.37 0.63 -8.06
N MET A 116 9.96 0.14 -9.15
CA MET A 116 11.37 0.38 -9.50
C MET A 116 11.50 1.45 -10.58
N PRO A 117 12.59 2.27 -10.57
CA PRO A 117 12.90 3.17 -11.67
C PRO A 117 13.08 2.42 -12.99
N SER A 118 12.70 3.04 -14.11
CA SER A 118 12.73 2.41 -15.44
C SER A 118 14.12 1.97 -15.91
N ASP A 119 15.20 2.54 -15.36
CA ASP A 119 16.60 2.19 -15.66
C ASP A 119 17.26 1.36 -14.55
N SER A 120 16.46 0.75 -13.66
CA SER A 120 17.00 -0.05 -12.56
C SER A 120 17.43 -1.44 -13.02
N TYR A 121 18.61 -1.89 -12.59
CA TYR A 121 19.06 -3.28 -12.80
C TYR A 121 18.12 -4.32 -12.16
N VAL A 122 17.34 -3.90 -11.15
CA VAL A 122 16.40 -4.77 -10.44
C VAL A 122 15.27 -5.25 -11.37
N LEU A 123 14.87 -4.44 -12.35
CA LEU A 123 13.90 -4.84 -13.37
C LEU A 123 14.43 -6.02 -14.19
N ARG A 124 15.68 -5.94 -14.65
CA ARG A 124 16.34 -7.04 -15.38
C ARG A 124 16.48 -8.30 -14.52
N TYR A 125 16.71 -8.13 -13.21
CA TYR A 125 16.73 -9.25 -12.27
C TYR A 125 15.37 -9.92 -12.15
N PHE A 126 14.28 -9.17 -11.99
CA PHE A 126 12.93 -9.74 -11.93
C PHE A 126 12.53 -10.42 -13.24
N GLU A 127 12.88 -9.85 -14.40
CA GLU A 127 12.67 -10.50 -15.70
C GLU A 127 13.44 -11.82 -15.80
N ALA A 128 14.72 -11.82 -15.42
CA ALA A 128 15.54 -13.03 -15.41
C ALA A 128 15.02 -14.08 -14.43
N GLN A 129 14.54 -13.66 -13.26
CA GLN A 129 13.92 -14.52 -12.26
C GLN A 129 12.64 -15.17 -12.79
N THR A 130 11.70 -14.40 -13.32
CA THR A 130 10.44 -14.93 -13.88
C THR A 130 10.68 -15.85 -15.07
N LYS A 131 11.71 -15.57 -15.88
CA LYS A 131 12.02 -16.38 -17.08
C LYS A 131 12.79 -17.68 -16.77
N SER A 132 13.68 -17.65 -15.78
CA SER A 132 14.68 -18.72 -15.59
C SER A 132 14.48 -19.51 -14.30
N LEU A 133 13.79 -18.96 -13.30
CA LEU A 133 13.62 -19.61 -12.01
C LEU A 133 12.45 -20.61 -12.08
N GLY A 134 12.76 -21.89 -11.89
CA GLY A 134 11.76 -22.98 -11.89
C GLY A 134 11.11 -23.26 -10.53
N VAL A 135 11.42 -22.44 -9.51
CA VAL A 135 10.93 -22.62 -8.13
C VAL A 135 10.49 -21.29 -7.53
N GLY A 136 9.47 -21.33 -6.67
CA GLY A 136 8.99 -20.18 -5.92
C GLY A 136 9.78 -19.92 -4.62
N PRO A 137 9.40 -18.89 -3.85
CA PRO A 137 9.94 -18.66 -2.52
C PRO A 137 9.67 -19.85 -1.57
N PRO A 138 10.59 -20.17 -0.64
CA PRO A 138 10.36 -21.24 0.33
C PRO A 138 9.28 -20.85 1.34
N VAL A 139 8.47 -21.83 1.75
CA VAL A 139 7.43 -21.69 2.78
C VAL A 139 7.78 -22.57 3.96
N TYR A 140 7.58 -22.07 5.17
CA TYR A 140 7.84 -22.79 6.41
C TYR A 140 6.54 -23.02 7.18
N PHE A 141 6.20 -24.28 7.40
CA PHE A 141 5.03 -24.68 8.20
C PHE A 141 5.46 -24.86 9.66
N VAL A 142 5.14 -23.87 10.49
CA VAL A 142 5.61 -23.81 11.88
C VAL A 142 4.56 -24.39 12.83
N VAL A 143 4.94 -25.43 13.58
CA VAL A 143 4.16 -25.98 14.69
C VAL A 143 4.46 -25.17 15.96
N LYS A 144 3.41 -24.71 16.65
CA LYS A 144 3.55 -23.89 17.87
C LYS A 144 3.92 -24.74 19.10
N SER A 145 4.34 -24.07 20.18
CA SER A 145 4.96 -24.64 21.38
C SER A 145 4.16 -25.72 22.13
N ASP A 146 2.84 -25.77 21.96
CA ASP A 146 1.97 -26.60 22.82
C ASP A 146 1.78 -28.03 22.27
N TYR A 147 2.73 -28.50 21.46
CA TYR A 147 2.67 -29.80 20.81
C TYR A 147 3.57 -30.83 21.50
N ASP A 148 2.98 -31.95 21.90
CA ASP A 148 3.69 -33.07 22.51
C ASP A 148 4.39 -33.93 21.43
N TYR A 149 5.63 -33.57 21.13
CA TYR A 149 6.48 -34.31 20.20
C TYR A 149 6.91 -35.68 20.71
N ALA A 150 6.77 -36.00 21.99
CA ALA A 150 7.14 -37.32 22.49
C ALA A 150 6.04 -38.33 22.20
N ASN A 151 4.77 -37.97 22.48
CA ASN A 151 3.66 -38.92 22.39
C ASN A 151 2.86 -38.86 21.08
N ARG A 152 2.95 -37.76 20.31
CA ARG A 152 2.05 -37.53 19.15
C ARG A 152 2.73 -37.54 17.78
N GLN A 153 3.94 -38.05 17.66
CA GLN A 153 4.78 -38.04 16.45
C GLN A 153 4.04 -38.49 15.17
N GLN A 154 3.11 -39.44 15.30
CA GLN A 154 2.27 -39.96 14.22
C GLN A 154 1.50 -38.88 13.43
N LEU A 155 1.21 -37.73 14.05
CA LEU A 155 0.48 -36.63 13.43
C LEU A 155 1.36 -35.63 12.66
N ILE A 156 2.69 -35.72 12.77
CA ILE A 156 3.63 -34.84 12.05
C ILE A 156 4.43 -35.62 11.00
N CYS A 157 4.84 -36.84 11.33
CA CYS A 157 5.72 -37.66 10.50
C CYS A 157 5.11 -38.03 9.12
N THR A 158 5.96 -38.29 8.14
CA THR A 158 5.60 -38.63 6.75
C THR A 158 5.95 -40.08 6.41
N SER A 159 6.72 -40.76 7.27
CA SER A 159 7.20 -42.12 7.06
C SER A 159 6.11 -43.19 7.19
N ALA A 160 6.45 -44.44 6.82
CA ALA A 160 5.56 -45.58 7.03
C ALA A 160 5.23 -45.75 8.52
N GLY A 161 3.93 -45.90 8.84
CA GLY A 161 3.42 -45.98 10.22
C GLY A 161 2.79 -44.67 10.73
N CYS A 162 3.00 -43.56 10.02
CA CYS A 162 2.38 -42.28 10.31
C CYS A 162 0.90 -42.24 9.89
N SER A 163 0.14 -41.31 10.46
CA SER A 163 -1.27 -41.14 10.11
C SER A 163 -1.38 -40.64 8.67
N SER A 164 -2.40 -41.10 7.93
CA SER A 164 -2.69 -40.58 6.58
C SER A 164 -3.01 -39.07 6.56
N ASN A 165 -3.42 -38.55 7.72
CA ASN A 165 -3.75 -37.13 7.91
C ASN A 165 -2.66 -36.41 8.73
N SER A 166 -1.42 -36.90 8.70
CA SER A 166 -0.30 -36.18 9.33
C SER A 166 0.03 -34.91 8.56
N LEU A 167 0.71 -33.96 9.22
CA LEU A 167 1.18 -32.74 8.59
C LEU A 167 2.04 -33.04 7.35
N GLY A 168 2.99 -33.98 7.47
CA GLY A 168 3.83 -34.42 6.37
C GLY A 168 3.03 -35.03 5.22
N ALA A 169 2.03 -35.87 5.51
CA ALA A 169 1.19 -36.50 4.49
C ALA A 169 0.32 -35.49 3.73
N ILE A 170 -0.32 -34.56 4.46
CA ILE A 170 -1.14 -33.49 3.87
C ILE A 170 -0.29 -32.61 2.96
N LEU A 171 0.89 -32.21 3.41
CA LEU A 171 1.77 -31.37 2.61
C LEU A 171 2.31 -32.14 1.40
N SER A 172 2.71 -33.40 1.56
CA SER A 172 3.14 -34.25 0.45
C SER A 172 2.03 -34.52 -0.57
N ASP A 173 0.77 -34.53 -0.16
CA ASP A 173 -0.38 -34.63 -1.07
C ASP A 173 -0.66 -33.28 -1.76
N ALA A 174 -0.57 -32.18 -1.01
CA ALA A 174 -0.70 -30.83 -1.55
C ALA A 174 0.38 -30.53 -2.60
N SER A 175 1.61 -31.03 -2.43
CA SER A 175 2.70 -30.83 -3.39
C SER A 175 2.52 -31.60 -4.71
N LYS A 176 1.69 -32.66 -4.73
CA LYS A 176 1.31 -33.35 -5.96
C LYS A 176 0.29 -32.54 -6.77
N HIS A 177 -0.51 -31.70 -6.10
CA HIS A 177 -1.53 -30.85 -6.70
C HIS A 177 -1.05 -29.37 -6.79
N SER A 178 0.19 -29.18 -7.24
CA SER A 178 0.87 -27.87 -7.25
C SER A 178 0.16 -26.78 -8.06
N ASN A 179 -0.67 -27.16 -9.04
CA ASN A 179 -1.44 -26.21 -9.86
C ASN A 179 -2.53 -25.47 -9.09
N GLU A 180 -3.02 -26.04 -7.97
CA GLU A 180 -4.07 -25.44 -7.14
C GLU A 180 -3.52 -24.95 -5.80
N THR A 181 -2.61 -25.71 -5.19
CA THR A 181 -2.07 -25.40 -3.86
C THR A 181 -0.89 -24.44 -3.91
N TYR A 182 -0.28 -24.24 -5.09
CA TYR A 182 0.95 -23.47 -5.30
C TYR A 182 2.15 -23.96 -4.47
N ILE A 183 2.08 -25.17 -3.94
CA ILE A 183 3.19 -25.84 -3.26
C ILE A 183 3.84 -26.78 -4.27
N ALA A 184 5.10 -26.50 -4.61
CA ALA A 184 5.87 -27.30 -5.55
C ALA A 184 7.14 -27.84 -4.88
N GLY A 185 7.56 -29.04 -5.29
CA GLY A 185 8.75 -29.72 -4.77
C GLY A 185 8.43 -30.81 -3.74
N SER A 186 9.47 -31.48 -3.26
CA SER A 186 9.34 -32.48 -2.22
C SER A 186 9.13 -31.79 -0.87
N VAL A 187 8.08 -32.17 -0.14
CA VAL A 187 7.87 -31.73 1.26
C VAL A 187 8.79 -32.50 2.23
N ALA A 188 10.00 -32.80 1.77
CA ALA A 188 10.87 -33.82 2.35
C ALA A 188 11.66 -33.34 3.58
N ASN A 189 11.51 -32.09 4.01
CA ASN A 189 12.30 -31.55 5.11
C ASN A 189 11.52 -31.62 6.42
N ASN A 190 11.20 -32.84 6.86
CA ASN A 190 10.62 -33.08 8.19
C ASN A 190 11.67 -33.70 9.12
N TRP A 191 12.17 -32.89 10.05
CA TRP A 191 13.20 -33.31 10.99
C TRP A 191 12.79 -34.48 11.89
N VAL A 192 11.49 -34.69 12.13
CA VAL A 192 10.99 -35.82 12.94
C VAL A 192 11.22 -37.13 12.19
N ASP A 193 11.02 -37.14 10.87
CA ASP A 193 11.27 -38.32 10.02
C ASP A 193 12.77 -38.63 9.98
N ASP A 194 13.61 -37.59 9.83
CA ASP A 194 15.07 -37.73 9.85
C ASP A 194 15.58 -38.23 11.21
N TYR A 195 15.03 -37.71 12.31
CA TYR A 195 15.36 -38.15 13.67
C TYR A 195 15.00 -39.63 13.87
N MET A 196 13.81 -40.05 13.45
CA MET A 196 13.38 -41.44 13.55
C MET A 196 14.22 -42.38 12.67
N GLY A 197 14.54 -41.94 11.45
CA GLY A 197 15.45 -42.64 10.55
C GLY A 197 16.83 -42.81 11.18
N TRP A 198 17.41 -41.72 11.70
CA TRP A 198 18.71 -41.73 12.39
C TRP A 198 18.70 -42.65 13.63
N ALA A 199 17.67 -42.57 14.46
CA ALA A 199 17.55 -43.37 15.68
C ALA A 199 17.36 -44.88 15.39
N SER A 200 16.75 -45.23 14.25
CA SER A 200 16.56 -46.63 13.85
C SER A 200 17.84 -47.34 13.40
N ILE A 201 18.88 -46.58 13.05
CA ILE A 201 20.14 -47.11 12.54
C ILE A 201 21.11 -47.34 13.71
N SER A 202 21.44 -48.60 13.98
CA SER A 202 22.33 -48.99 15.09
C SER A 202 23.75 -48.45 15.00
N SER A 203 24.22 -48.08 13.80
CA SER A 203 25.53 -47.45 13.61
C SER A 203 25.54 -45.94 13.89
N CYS A 204 24.37 -45.29 13.94
CA CYS A 204 24.22 -43.85 14.06
C CYS A 204 24.04 -43.39 15.51
N CYS A 205 23.11 -44.02 16.25
CA CYS A 205 22.88 -43.72 17.66
C CYS A 205 23.76 -44.64 18.53
N ARG A 206 24.88 -44.12 19.05
CA ARG A 206 25.84 -44.88 19.87
C ARG A 206 26.00 -44.28 21.26
N GLU A 207 25.97 -45.16 22.25
CA GLU A 207 26.28 -44.86 23.63
C GLU A 207 27.58 -45.56 24.03
N ILE A 208 28.28 -45.00 25.01
CA ILE A 208 29.52 -45.61 25.54
C ILE A 208 29.13 -46.56 26.66
N ASP A 209 29.22 -47.87 26.39
CA ASP A 209 29.01 -48.89 27.40
C ASP A 209 30.07 -48.81 28.52
N GLY A 210 29.63 -48.74 29.78
CA GLY A 210 30.49 -48.90 30.96
C GLY A 210 31.02 -47.62 31.63
N LYS A 211 30.48 -46.42 31.32
CA LYS A 211 30.76 -45.20 32.10
C LYS A 211 29.73 -45.00 33.20
N GLU A 212 30.17 -44.93 34.46
CA GLU A 212 29.37 -44.41 35.57
C GLU A 212 29.17 -42.89 35.36
N GLY A 213 28.16 -42.51 34.58
CA GLY A 213 27.89 -41.12 34.23
C GLY A 213 26.93 -40.98 33.05
N ASN A 214 27.04 -39.87 32.31
CA ASN A 214 26.24 -39.65 31.10
C ASN A 214 26.76 -40.57 29.96
N PRO A 215 25.97 -41.54 29.46
CA PRO A 215 26.42 -42.52 28.47
C PRO A 215 26.48 -41.95 27.04
N PHE A 216 26.00 -40.72 26.82
CA PHE A 216 25.95 -40.11 25.48
C PHE A 216 27.33 -39.68 24.99
N CYS A 217 27.59 -39.91 23.70
CA CYS A 217 28.79 -39.41 23.01
C CYS A 217 28.73 -37.88 22.88
N PRO A 218 29.85 -37.15 23.05
CA PRO A 218 29.90 -35.71 22.77
C PRO A 218 29.60 -35.44 21.29
N SER A 219 28.82 -34.38 21.00
CA SER A 219 28.42 -34.01 19.63
C SER A 219 29.54 -33.42 18.79
N ASP A 220 30.71 -33.19 19.38
CA ASP A 220 31.84 -32.53 18.75
C ASP A 220 32.81 -33.55 18.16
N TYR A 221 32.44 -34.17 17.03
CA TYR A 221 33.36 -34.82 16.07
C TYR A 221 32.77 -34.84 14.66
#